data_AF-A0A5N7N8R1-F1
#
_entry.id   AF-A0A5N7N8R1-F1
#
_cell.length_a   1.000
_cell.length_b   1.000
_cell.length_c   1.000
_cell.angle_alpha   90.00
_cell.angle_beta   90.00
_cell.angle_gamma   90.00
#
_symmetry.space_group_name_H-M   'P 1'
#
loop_
_entity.id
_entity.type
_entity.pdbx_description
1 polymer ?
#
loop_
_entity_poly.entity_id
_entity_poly.type
_entity_poly.pdbx_seq_one_letter_code
_entity_poly.pdbx_strand_id
1 'polypeptide(L)'
;MTVGSLRELLWYLALTSGWLAIILLGSGWYARRRFRAFLKFPLTEEVEHLTHVWEKRVSLWTAAGLTFSGLSIICLVSWLIAGMIP
;
A
#
# COMPACT_ATOMS: atom_id res chain seq x y z
N MET A 1 -13.35 27.08 8.56
CA MET A 1 -13.11 26.11 7.48
C MET A 1 -14.46 25.73 6.88
N THR A 2 -14.68 26.00 5.59
CA THR A 2 -15.95 25.70 4.91
C THR A 2 -16.02 24.21 4.59
N VAL A 3 -17.22 23.63 4.61
CA VAL A 3 -17.47 22.21 4.26
C VAL A 3 -16.90 21.85 2.88
N GLY A 4 -16.90 22.80 1.94
CA GLY A 4 -16.28 22.65 0.61
C GLY A 4 -14.76 22.46 0.65
N SER A 5 -14.03 23.20 1.48
CA SER A 5 -12.58 23.06 1.64
C SER A 5 -12.18 21.71 2.25
N LEU A 6 -12.97 21.22 3.21
CA LEU A 6 -12.72 19.92 3.84
C LEU A 6 -12.99 18.77 2.87
N ARG A 7 -14.01 18.91 2.03
CA ARG A 7 -14.36 17.96 0.98
C ARG A 7 -13.28 17.89 -0.12
N GLU A 8 -12.76 19.01 -0.59
CA GLU A 8 -11.62 18.97 -1.54
C GLU A 8 -10.38 18.31 -0.93
N LEU A 9 -10.08 18.61 0.33
CA LEU A 9 -8.92 18.03 1.01
C LEU A 9 -9.05 16.51 1.16
N LEU A 10 -10.24 15.99 1.51
CA LEU A 10 -10.52 14.55 1.56
C LEU A 10 -10.36 13.87 0.20
N TRP A 11 -10.78 14.53 -0.88
CA TRP A 11 -10.62 14.01 -2.24
C TRP A 11 -9.15 13.89 -2.64
N TYR A 12 -8.36 14.94 -2.41
CA TYR A 12 -6.92 14.92 -2.68
C TYR A 12 -6.19 13.88 -1.81
N LEU A 13 -6.58 13.73 -0.54
CA LEU A 13 -6.02 12.70 0.33
C LEU A 13 -6.35 11.29 -0.17
N ALA A 14 -7.59 11.05 -0.60
CA ALA A 14 -8.02 9.77 -1.14
C ALA A 14 -7.25 9.39 -2.41
N LEU A 15 -7.04 10.35 -3.31
CA LEU A 15 -6.26 10.15 -4.54
C LEU A 15 -4.79 9.85 -4.25
N THR A 16 -4.14 10.69 -3.43
CA THR A 16 -2.71 10.54 -3.10
C THR A 16 -2.43 9.25 -2.34
N SER A 17 -3.27 8.90 -1.36
CA SER A 17 -3.16 7.62 -0.64
C SER A 17 -3.46 6.41 -1.52
N GLY A 18 -4.43 6.51 -2.43
CA GLY A 18 -4.75 5.46 -3.39
C GLY A 18 -3.59 5.17 -4.35
N TRP A 19 -2.97 6.22 -4.90
CA TRP A 19 -1.77 6.08 -5.73
C TRP A 19 -0.59 5.50 -4.95
N LEU A 20 -0.37 5.96 -3.71
CA LEU A 20 0.66 5.37 -2.84
C LEU A 20 0.41 3.89 -2.61
N ALA A 21 -0.83 3.49 -2.33
CA ALA A 21 -1.20 2.09 -2.11
C ALA A 21 -0.86 1.22 -3.33
N ILE A 22 -1.15 1.68 -4.54
CA ILE A 22 -0.83 0.95 -5.78
C ILE A 22 0.68 0.74 -5.91
N ILE A 23 1.48 1.79 -5.66
CA ILE A 23 2.95 1.72 -5.76
C ILE A 23 3.50 0.75 -4.69
N LEU A 24 3.01 0.82 -3.46
CA LEU A 24 3.42 -0.04 -2.35
C LEU A 24 3.05 -1.51 -2.56
N LEU A 25 1.84 -1.78 -3.07
CA LEU A 25 1.41 -3.14 -3.40
C LEU A 25 2.19 -3.68 -4.61
N GLY A 26 2.48 -2.84 -5.60
CA GLY A 26 3.32 -3.19 -6.74
C GLY A 26 4.76 -3.54 -6.33
N SER A 27 5.36 -2.78 -5.42
CA SER A 27 6.69 -3.06 -4.90
C SER A 27 6.72 -4.33 -4.02
N GLY A 28 5.69 -4.55 -3.21
CA GLY A 28 5.48 -5.80 -2.47
C GLY A 28 5.34 -7.02 -3.39
N TRP A 29 4.60 -6.89 -4.49
CA TRP A 29 4.48 -7.94 -5.50
C TRP A 29 5.80 -8.23 -6.20
N TYR A 30 6.55 -7.19 -6.59
CA TYR A 30 7.88 -7.34 -7.18
C TYR A 30 8.84 -8.05 -6.23
N ALA A 31 8.87 -7.65 -4.96
CA ALA A 31 9.66 -8.30 -3.92
C ALA A 31 9.25 -9.78 -3.74
N ARG A 32 7.95 -10.10 -3.82
CA ARG A 32 7.45 -11.47 -3.73
C ARG A 32 7.88 -12.33 -4.91
N ARG A 33 7.92 -11.74 -6.11
CA ARG A 33 8.44 -12.39 -7.32
C ARG A 33 9.94 -12.71 -7.16
N ARG A 34 10.71 -11.76 -6.62
CA ARG A 34 12.14 -11.93 -6.34
C ARG A 34 12.39 -13.02 -5.29
N PHE A 35 11.63 -13.03 -4.20
CA PHE A 35 11.68 -14.08 -3.18
C PHE A 35 11.43 -15.48 -3.77
N ARG A 36 10.37 -15.63 -4.59
CA ARG A 36 10.08 -16.90 -5.28
C ARG A 36 11.17 -17.32 -6.27
N ALA A 37 11.90 -16.37 -6.85
CA ALA A 37 13.03 -16.68 -7.71
C ALA A 37 14.21 -17.22 -6.88
N PHE A 38 14.51 -16.62 -5.72
CA PHE A 38 15.56 -17.09 -4.82
C PHE A 38 15.30 -18.49 -4.24
N LEU A 39 14.04 -18.83 -3.96
CA LEU A 39 13.66 -20.18 -3.52
C LEU A 39 13.93 -21.30 -4.53
N LYS A 40 14.21 -20.98 -5.80
CA LYS A 40 14.55 -21.97 -6.84
C LYS A 40 16.05 -22.26 -6.94
N PHE A 41 16.88 -21.48 -6.25
CA PHE A 41 18.33 -21.70 -6.21
C PHE A 41 18.69 -22.71 -5.11
N PRO A 42 19.81 -23.43 -5.23
CA PRO A 42 20.29 -24.32 -4.18
C PRO A 42 20.44 -23.53 -2.87
N LEU A 43 19.88 -24.07 -1.77
CA LEU A 43 19.93 -23.46 -0.44
C LEU A 43 21.38 -23.43 0.06
N THR A 44 22.05 -22.31 -0.16
CA THR A 44 23.27 -21.90 0.56
C THR A 44 22.90 -20.93 1.67
N GLU A 45 23.71 -20.83 2.73
CA GLU A 45 23.46 -19.91 3.87
C GLU A 45 23.26 -18.45 3.42
N GLU A 46 23.95 -18.02 2.35
CA GLU A 46 23.77 -16.69 1.76
C GLU A 46 22.38 -16.50 1.14
N VAL A 47 21.85 -17.52 0.47
CA VAL A 47 20.51 -17.49 -0.14
C VAL A 47 19.45 -17.50 0.95
N GLU A 48 19.63 -18.28 2.02
CA GLU A 48 18.73 -18.34 3.17
C GLU A 48 18.57 -16.97 3.84
N HIS A 49 19.68 -16.29 4.11
CA HIS A 49 19.65 -14.94 4.69
C HIS A 49 18.96 -13.93 3.78
N LEU A 50 19.23 -13.97 2.47
CA LEU A 50 18.58 -13.11 1.49
C LEU A 50 17.07 -13.38 1.40
N THR A 51 16.63 -14.64 1.42
CA THR A 51 15.20 -14.98 1.44
C THR A 51 14.50 -14.37 2.64
N HIS A 52 15.10 -14.43 3.82
CA HIS A 52 14.49 -13.91 5.05
C HIS A 52 14.33 -12.37 5.00
N VAL A 53 15.30 -11.66 4.40
CA VAL A 53 15.23 -10.21 4.17
C VAL A 53 14.11 -9.85 3.18
N TRP A 54 14.00 -10.62 2.08
CA TRP A 54 12.97 -10.39 1.07
C TRP A 54 11.57 -10.70 1.59
N GLU A 55 11.39 -11.75 2.38
CA GLU A 55 10.12 -12.07 3.03
C GLU A 55 9.66 -10.93 3.95
N LYS A 56 10.57 -10.43 4.80
CA LYS A 56 10.26 -9.31 5.70
C LYS A 56 9.89 -8.05 4.92
N ARG A 57 10.60 -7.76 3.82
CA ARG A 57 10.24 -6.66 2.91
C ARG A 57 8.88 -6.88 2.27
N VAL A 58 8.57 -8.07 1.75
CA VAL A 58 7.26 -8.38 1.15
C VAL A 58 6.14 -8.12 2.13
N SER A 59 6.27 -8.63 3.36
CA SER A 59 5.27 -8.41 4.41
C SER A 59 5.08 -6.92 4.70
N LEU A 60 6.17 -6.19 4.87
CA LEU A 60 6.14 -4.76 5.22
C LEU A 60 5.54 -3.88 4.11
N TRP A 61 5.96 -4.07 2.85
CA TRP A 61 5.40 -3.32 1.71
C TRP A 61 3.94 -3.69 1.43
N THR A 62 3.56 -4.95 1.60
CA THR A 62 2.17 -5.39 1.42
C THR A 62 1.27 -4.83 2.53
N ALA A 63 1.72 -4.88 3.79
CA ALA A 63 1.00 -4.31 4.92
C ALA A 63 0.85 -2.79 4.79
N ALA A 64 1.92 -2.08 4.41
CA ALA A 64 1.85 -0.64 4.13
C ALA A 64 0.91 -0.33 2.97
N GLY A 65 0.97 -1.09 1.87
CA GLY A 65 0.04 -0.92 0.75
C GLY A 65 -1.43 -1.11 1.16
N LEU A 66 -1.72 -2.09 2.02
CA LEU A 66 -3.05 -2.32 2.57
C LEU A 66 -3.52 -1.18 3.48
N THR A 67 -2.66 -0.64 4.34
CA THR A 67 -3.04 0.48 5.22
C THR A 67 -3.35 1.74 4.41
N PHE A 68 -2.52 2.07 3.41
CA PHE A 68 -2.79 3.21 2.52
C PHE A 68 -4.04 3.01 1.66
N SER A 69 -4.31 1.78 1.21
CA SER A 69 -5.56 1.44 0.51
C SER A 69 -6.78 1.66 1.41
N GLY A 70 -6.72 1.17 2.66
CA GLY A 70 -7.77 1.39 3.65
C GLY A 70 -8.00 2.87 3.95
N LEU A 71 -6.93 3.65 4.09
CA LEU A 71 -6.99 5.09 4.35
C LEU A 71 -7.61 5.85 3.16
N SER A 72 -7.30 5.44 1.92
CA SER A 72 -7.93 5.97 0.70
C SER A 72 -9.43 5.70 0.68
N ILE A 73 -9.85 4.45 0.98
CA ILE A 73 -11.26 4.08 1.04
C ILE A 73 -11.99 4.88 2.10
N ILE A 74 -11.42 5.02 3.31
CA ILE A 74 -12.03 5.83 4.39
C ILE A 74 -12.18 7.28 3.95
N CYS A 75 -11.16 7.90 3.35
CA CYS A 75 -11.25 9.28 2.86
C CYS A 75 -12.32 9.43 1.77
N LEU A 76 -12.44 8.46 0.87
CA LEU A 76 -13.44 8.47 -0.20
C LEU A 76 -14.86 8.31 0.35
N VAL A 77 -15.06 7.43 1.34
CA VAL A 77 -16.36 7.28 2.02
C VAL A 77 -16.71 8.56 2.80
N SER A 78 -15.76 9.14 3.55
CA SER A 78 -15.98 10.41 4.25
C SER A 78 -16.28 11.55 3.28
N TRP A 79 -15.65 11.58 2.11
CA TRP A 79 -15.94 12.54 1.04
C TRP A 79 -17.36 12.40 0.50
N LEU A 80 -17.82 11.17 0.27
CA LEU A 80 -19.19 10.89 -0.17
C LEU A 80 -20.22 11.34 0.87
N ILE A 81 -20.00 11.01 2.15
CA ILE A 81 -20.87 11.42 3.25
C ILE A 81 -20.93 12.95 3.35
N ALA A 82 -19.77 13.63 3.29
CA ALA A 82 -19.71 15.09 3.32
C ALA A 82 -20.42 15.75 2.13
N GLY A 83 -20.51 15.08 0.98
CA GLY A 83 -21.27 15.55 -0.19
C GLY A 83 -22.77 15.29 -0.11
N MET A 84 -23.22 14.40 0.79
CA MET A 84 -24.64 14.08 1.01
C MET A 84 -25.30 14.95 2.08
N ILE A 85 -24.51 15.68 2.89
CA ILE A 85 -25.02 16.62 3.89
C ILE A 85 -25.26 17.97 3.16
N PRO A 86 -26.52 18.45 3.07
CA PRO A 86 -26.87 19.69 2.35
C PRO A 86 -26.33 20.95 3.03
#